data_AF-A0A150WG01-F1
#
_entry.id   AF-A0A150WG01-F1
#
_cell.length_a   1.000
_cell.length_b   1.000
_cell.length_c   1.000
_cell.angle_alpha   90.00
_cell.angle_beta   90.00
_cell.angle_gamma   90.00
#
_symmetry.space_group_name_H-M   'P 1'
#
loop_
_entity.id
_entity.type
_entity.pdbx_description
1 polymer ?
#
loop_
_entity_poly.entity_id
_entity_poly.type
_entity_poly.pdbx_seq_one_letter_code
_entity_poly.pdbx_strand_id
1 'polypeptide(L)'
;MHVEDIDSDLDLDEKEMKKTSAFEADMDDDLETEALANMAGALLQEGEEDDTNLDEIENILELPDNGFPKFTLAKNKARFLRMVSWYRGKEEWIEVAPLSGVTKLFKQQTKELEGIRSSKLDYEMELETGTLTPSQRSYRRDELKMCRVQEKMAVHLISKLQVKIKSGRR
;
A
#
# COMPACT_ATOMS: atom_id res chain seq x y z
N MET A 1 59.03 14.79 49.50
CA MET A 1 57.93 13.84 49.26
C MET A 1 57.90 13.61 47.74
N HIS A 2 58.26 12.47 47.13
CA HIS A 2 58.41 11.09 47.62
C HIS A 2 57.15 10.62 48.39
N VAL A 3 56.42 9.58 48.01
CA VAL A 3 56.62 8.50 46.99
C VAL A 3 55.23 8.16 46.37
N GLU A 4 54.99 7.19 45.48
CA GLU A 4 55.70 5.96 45.06
C GLU A 4 55.37 5.62 43.58
N ASP A 5 56.17 4.80 42.91
CA ASP A 5 55.92 4.27 41.56
C ASP A 5 55.00 3.04 41.57
N ILE A 6 54.17 2.85 40.54
CA ILE A 6 53.63 1.52 40.17
C ILE A 6 53.79 1.35 38.66
N ASP A 7 54.91 0.72 38.32
CA ASP A 7 55.13 0.05 37.04
C ASP A 7 54.74 -1.42 37.22
N SER A 8 54.07 -2.04 36.25
CA SER A 8 53.76 -3.48 36.30
C SER A 8 53.75 -4.08 34.91
N ASP A 9 54.95 -4.38 34.41
CA ASP A 9 55.18 -5.36 33.35
C ASP A 9 54.39 -6.65 33.64
N LEU A 10 53.62 -7.12 32.67
CA LEU A 10 53.20 -8.52 32.58
C LEU A 10 53.31 -8.99 31.13
N ASP A 11 54.27 -9.89 30.96
CA ASP A 11 54.87 -10.42 29.74
C ASP A 11 53.93 -10.81 28.59
N LEU A 12 54.48 -10.61 27.38
CA LEU A 12 54.03 -11.20 26.12
C LEU A 12 54.29 -12.72 26.11
N ASP A 13 53.23 -13.54 26.14
CA ASP A 13 53.33 -14.99 25.99
C ASP A 13 52.84 -15.42 24.59
N GLU A 14 53.76 -15.48 23.62
CA GLU A 14 53.47 -15.93 22.25
C GLU A 14 53.09 -17.43 22.21
N LYS A 15 51.81 -17.75 21.98
CA LYS A 15 51.37 -19.13 21.73
C LYS A 15 51.00 -19.39 20.28
N GLU A 16 51.97 -19.98 19.58
CA GLU A 16 51.91 -20.81 18.37
C GLU A 16 50.65 -20.73 17.49
N MET A 17 50.82 -20.17 16.28
CA MET A 17 49.93 -20.41 15.14
C MET A 17 49.90 -21.91 14.77
N LYS A 18 48.86 -22.64 15.19
CA LYS A 18 48.51 -23.92 14.55
C LYS A 18 47.84 -23.68 13.21
N LYS A 19 48.62 -23.81 12.14
CA LYS A 19 48.09 -23.96 10.77
C LYS A 19 47.32 -25.28 10.67
N THR A 20 46.00 -25.21 10.59
CA THR A 20 45.14 -26.34 10.18
C THR A 20 44.52 -26.04 8.83
N SER A 21 45.01 -26.77 7.81
CA SER A 21 44.36 -27.17 6.55
C SER A 21 43.32 -26.25 5.90
N ALA A 22 43.66 -25.69 4.73
CA ALA A 22 42.71 -25.03 3.83
C ALA A 22 42.14 -26.00 2.78
N PHE A 23 41.45 -27.06 3.22
CA PHE A 23 40.82 -28.05 2.32
C PHE A 23 39.52 -28.71 2.83
N GLU A 24 38.98 -28.32 3.99
CA GLU A 24 37.72 -28.89 4.52
C GLU A 24 36.79 -27.77 5.00
N ALA A 25 36.10 -27.13 4.05
CA ALA A 25 35.05 -26.13 4.28
C ALA A 25 34.14 -26.02 3.04
N ASP A 26 33.45 -27.11 2.68
CA ASP A 26 32.71 -27.22 1.41
C ASP A 26 31.47 -28.13 1.51
N MET A 27 30.79 -28.16 2.67
CA MET A 27 29.59 -29.00 2.89
C MET A 27 28.50 -28.44 3.84
N ASP A 28 28.58 -27.19 4.32
CA ASP A 28 27.55 -26.62 5.23
C ASP A 28 26.89 -25.30 4.72
N ASP A 29 27.35 -24.72 3.60
CA ASP A 29 26.84 -23.42 3.08
C ASP A 29 25.46 -23.53 2.42
N ASP A 30 25.12 -24.69 1.81
CA ASP A 30 23.81 -24.93 1.18
C ASP A 30 22.65 -24.93 2.20
N LEU A 31 22.88 -25.42 3.43
CA LEU A 31 21.85 -25.46 4.47
C LEU A 31 21.61 -24.09 5.13
N GLU A 32 22.66 -23.29 5.33
CA GLU A 32 22.49 -21.92 5.83
C GLU A 32 21.88 -21.00 4.77
N THR A 33 22.22 -21.16 3.49
CA THR A 33 21.61 -20.39 2.40
C THR A 33 20.15 -20.78 2.16
N GLU A 34 19.77 -22.07 2.21
CA GLU A 34 18.36 -22.48 2.21
C GLU A 34 17.60 -21.99 3.46
N ALA A 35 18.20 -22.03 4.64
CA ALA A 35 17.58 -21.52 5.86
C ALA A 35 17.39 -20.00 5.82
N LEU A 36 18.36 -19.25 5.29
CA LEU A 36 18.26 -17.80 5.10
C LEU A 36 17.28 -17.43 3.99
N ALA A 37 17.21 -18.22 2.91
CA ALA A 37 16.22 -18.04 1.84
C ALA A 37 14.80 -18.36 2.31
N ASN A 38 14.61 -19.40 3.13
CA ASN A 38 13.33 -19.73 3.75
C ASN A 38 12.94 -18.72 4.85
N MET A 39 13.89 -18.21 5.64
CA MET A 39 13.63 -17.14 6.61
C MET A 39 13.34 -15.79 5.92
N ALA A 40 14.02 -15.47 4.82
CA ALA A 40 13.70 -14.34 3.97
C ALA A 40 12.33 -14.53 3.29
N GLY A 41 12.00 -15.74 2.84
CA GLY A 41 10.70 -16.12 2.29
C GLY A 41 9.56 -16.02 3.32
N ALA A 42 9.82 -16.39 4.58
CA ALA A 42 8.88 -16.25 5.69
C ALA A 42 8.75 -14.80 6.20
N LEU A 43 9.80 -13.99 6.12
CA LEU A 43 9.73 -12.54 6.38
C LEU A 43 9.08 -11.78 5.20
N LEU A 44 9.16 -12.35 3.99
CA LEU A 44 8.40 -11.99 2.79
C LEU A 44 7.07 -12.74 2.70
N GLN A 45 6.59 -13.37 3.78
CA GLN A 45 5.22 -13.88 3.83
C GLN A 45 4.29 -12.67 3.71
N GLU A 46 3.78 -12.47 2.49
CA GLU A 46 2.98 -11.32 2.11
C GLU A 46 1.84 -11.16 3.11
N GLY A 47 1.91 -10.07 3.89
CA GLY A 47 0.95 -9.82 4.96
C GLY A 47 -0.45 -9.73 4.37
N GLU A 48 -1.24 -10.77 4.63
CA GLU A 48 -2.59 -11.07 4.10
C GLU A 48 -2.99 -10.16 2.93
N GLU A 49 -2.78 -10.65 1.69
CA GLU A 49 -3.39 -10.00 0.52
C GLU A 49 -4.89 -9.91 0.77
N ASP A 50 -5.35 -8.70 1.06
CA ASP A 50 -6.72 -8.48 1.49
C ASP A 50 -7.67 -8.67 0.31
N ASP A 51 -8.18 -9.91 0.23
CA ASP A 51 -9.02 -10.54 -0.79
C ASP A 51 -10.45 -9.96 -0.83
N THR A 52 -10.58 -8.67 -0.52
CA THR A 52 -11.81 -7.91 -0.68
C THR A 52 -12.06 -7.76 -2.19
N ASN A 53 -12.85 -8.67 -2.78
CA ASN A 53 -13.20 -8.60 -4.20
C ASN A 53 -14.03 -7.34 -4.49
N LEU A 54 -13.33 -6.28 -4.89
CA LEU A 54 -13.93 -4.98 -5.16
C LEU A 54 -14.97 -5.03 -6.28
N ASP A 55 -14.91 -5.99 -7.20
CA ASP A 55 -15.79 -6.05 -8.36
C ASP A 55 -17.20 -6.52 -8.00
N GLU A 56 -17.35 -7.42 -7.02
CA GLU A 56 -18.64 -7.88 -6.47
C GLU A 56 -19.40 -6.79 -5.68
N ILE A 57 -18.69 -5.79 -5.17
CA ILE A 57 -19.29 -4.72 -4.36
C ILE A 57 -20.03 -3.72 -5.26
N GLU A 58 -21.36 -3.67 -5.16
CA GLU A 58 -22.19 -2.70 -5.90
C GLU A 58 -21.96 -1.26 -5.43
N ASN A 59 -22.12 -0.98 -4.12
CA ASN A 59 -21.88 0.35 -3.55
C ASN A 59 -20.98 0.29 -2.30
N ILE A 60 -19.74 0.78 -2.43
CA ILE A 60 -18.76 0.88 -1.35
C ILE A 60 -19.24 1.81 -0.22
N LEU A 61 -20.09 2.79 -0.51
CA LEU A 61 -20.57 3.78 0.47
C LEU A 61 -21.57 3.20 1.48
N GLU A 62 -22.19 2.06 1.17
CA GLU A 62 -23.18 1.38 2.02
C GLU A 62 -22.56 0.27 2.89
N LEU A 63 -21.28 -0.03 2.70
CA LEU A 63 -20.59 -1.06 3.48
C LEU A 63 -20.45 -0.66 4.96
N PRO A 64 -20.54 -1.63 5.88
CA PRO A 64 -20.10 -1.47 7.26
C PRO A 64 -18.57 -1.35 7.34
N ASP A 65 -18.06 -0.75 8.42
CA ASP A 65 -16.63 -0.43 8.57
C ASP A 65 -15.68 -1.65 8.50
N ASN A 66 -16.19 -2.86 8.77
CA ASN A 66 -15.47 -4.13 8.65
C ASN A 66 -15.45 -4.72 7.23
N GLY A 67 -16.31 -4.25 6.32
CA GLY A 67 -16.33 -4.61 4.91
C GLY A 67 -15.47 -3.71 4.03
N PHE A 68 -14.81 -2.69 4.60
CA PHE A 68 -13.93 -1.81 3.83
C PHE A 68 -12.60 -2.49 3.45
N PRO A 69 -12.06 -2.19 2.26
CA PRO A 69 -10.76 -2.69 1.83
C PRO A 69 -9.66 -2.32 2.82
N LYS A 70 -8.83 -3.29 3.19
CA LYS A 70 -7.61 -3.06 3.97
C LYS A 70 -6.52 -2.51 3.06
N PHE A 71 -5.72 -1.61 3.62
CA PHE A 71 -4.56 -0.99 2.99
C PHE A 71 -3.32 -1.30 3.81
N THR A 72 -2.20 -1.57 3.15
CA THR A 72 -0.91 -1.83 3.81
C THR A 72 -0.46 -0.64 4.65
N LEU A 73 -0.69 0.59 4.17
CA LEU A 73 -0.30 1.81 4.88
C LEU A 73 -1.47 2.50 5.59
N ALA A 74 -1.28 2.84 6.87
CA ALA A 74 -2.23 3.64 7.65
C ALA A 74 -2.54 5.01 7.00
N LYS A 75 -1.60 5.59 6.26
CA LYS A 75 -1.80 6.81 5.46
C LYS A 75 -2.82 6.58 4.33
N ASN A 76 -2.77 5.43 3.67
CA ASN A 76 -3.69 5.05 2.60
C ASN A 76 -5.09 4.76 3.16
N LYS A 77 -5.18 4.03 4.29
CA LYS A 77 -6.44 3.88 5.04
C LYS A 77 -7.06 5.24 5.41
N ALA A 78 -6.27 6.20 5.89
CA ALA A 78 -6.76 7.55 6.20
C ALA A 78 -7.20 8.33 4.94
N ARG A 79 -6.51 8.19 3.80
CA ARG A 79 -6.93 8.75 2.51
C ARG A 79 -8.25 8.15 2.04
N PHE A 80 -8.42 6.83 2.14
CA PHE A 80 -9.66 6.13 1.84
C PHE A 80 -10.84 6.62 2.70
N LEU A 81 -10.68 6.70 4.03
CA LEU A 81 -11.76 7.16 4.91
C LEU A 81 -12.19 8.61 4.64
N ARG A 82 -11.23 9.50 4.33
CA ARG A 82 -11.54 10.88 3.87
C ARG A 82 -12.31 10.88 2.55
N MET A 83 -11.94 10.00 1.63
CA MET A 83 -12.61 9.85 0.33
C MET A 83 -14.06 9.37 0.50
N VAL A 84 -14.30 8.32 1.30
CA VAL A 84 -15.66 7.83 1.64
C VAL A 84 -16.50 8.93 2.28
N SER A 85 -15.95 9.65 3.28
CA SER A 85 -16.64 10.77 3.93
C SER A 85 -17.00 11.89 2.94
N TRP A 86 -16.10 12.23 2.00
CA TRP A 86 -16.39 13.20 0.96
C TRP A 86 -17.51 12.75 0.03
N TYR A 87 -17.48 11.50 -0.45
CA TYR A 87 -18.51 10.97 -1.34
C TYR A 87 -19.88 10.91 -0.65
N ARG A 88 -19.99 10.39 0.58
CA ARG A 88 -21.25 10.40 1.37
C ARG A 88 -21.82 11.83 1.50
N GLY A 89 -20.98 12.79 1.90
CA GLY A 89 -21.39 14.20 1.99
C GLY A 89 -21.76 14.84 0.64
N LYS A 90 -21.29 14.31 -0.50
CA LYS A 90 -21.79 14.71 -1.83
C LYS A 90 -23.13 14.10 -2.17
N GLU A 91 -23.43 12.88 -1.74
CA GLU A 91 -24.74 12.28 -1.97
C GLU A 91 -25.86 13.06 -1.27
N GLU A 92 -25.68 13.34 0.03
CA GLU A 92 -26.61 14.16 0.83
C GLU A 92 -26.78 15.56 0.23
N TRP A 93 -25.66 16.19 -0.19
CA TRP A 93 -25.71 17.50 -0.83
C TRP A 93 -26.46 17.48 -2.16
N ILE A 94 -26.39 16.40 -2.96
CA ILE A 94 -27.08 16.30 -4.24
C ILE A 94 -28.60 16.44 -4.07
N GLU A 95 -29.17 15.93 -2.98
CA GLU A 95 -30.62 16.01 -2.74
C GLU A 95 -31.12 17.46 -2.69
N VAL A 96 -30.40 18.34 -1.98
CA VAL A 96 -30.76 19.75 -1.73
C VAL A 96 -30.09 20.75 -2.68
N ALA A 97 -29.08 20.35 -3.45
CA ALA A 97 -28.32 21.26 -4.30
C ALA A 97 -29.12 21.83 -5.49
N PRO A 98 -28.93 23.12 -5.85
CA PRO A 98 -29.53 23.68 -7.06
C PRO A 98 -28.94 23.04 -8.33
N LEU A 99 -29.76 22.89 -9.38
CA LEU A 99 -29.37 22.26 -10.65
C LEU A 99 -28.08 22.85 -11.28
N SER A 100 -27.80 24.14 -11.09
CA SER A 100 -26.56 24.78 -11.56
C SER A 100 -25.32 24.24 -10.84
N GLY A 101 -25.41 24.03 -9.52
CA GLY A 101 -24.35 23.40 -8.73
C GLY A 101 -24.14 21.95 -9.10
N VAL A 102 -25.24 21.19 -9.23
CA VAL A 102 -25.23 19.77 -9.67
C VAL A 102 -24.57 19.65 -11.06
N THR A 103 -24.94 20.51 -12.01
CA THR A 103 -24.37 20.52 -13.37
C THR A 103 -22.89 20.87 -13.37
N LYS A 104 -22.44 21.79 -12.50
CA LYS A 104 -21.02 22.11 -12.35
C LYS A 104 -20.23 20.93 -11.77
N LEU A 105 -20.75 20.28 -10.71
CA LEU A 105 -20.09 19.12 -10.12
C LEU A 105 -20.04 17.94 -11.09
N PHE A 106 -21.10 17.69 -11.86
CA PHE A 106 -21.13 16.65 -12.91
C PHE A 106 -19.97 16.82 -13.90
N LYS A 107 -19.80 18.02 -14.48
CA LYS A 107 -18.71 18.29 -15.42
C LYS A 107 -17.32 18.10 -14.79
N GLN A 108 -17.16 18.47 -13.53
CA GLN A 108 -15.92 18.26 -12.78
C GLN A 108 -15.65 16.77 -12.55
N GLN A 109 -16.62 16.03 -12.02
CA GLN A 109 -16.47 14.60 -11.70
C GLN A 109 -16.25 13.74 -12.94
N THR A 110 -16.91 14.02 -14.06
CA THR A 110 -16.65 13.32 -15.33
C THR A 110 -15.19 13.49 -15.78
N LYS A 111 -14.61 14.69 -15.65
CA LYS A 111 -13.19 14.92 -15.96
C LYS A 111 -12.25 14.25 -14.95
N GLU A 112 -12.60 14.27 -13.66
CA GLU A 112 -11.80 13.58 -12.62
C GLU A 112 -11.82 12.06 -12.82
N LEU A 113 -12.94 11.47 -13.28
CA LEU A 113 -13.04 10.05 -13.63
C LEU A 113 -12.07 9.63 -14.75
N GLU A 114 -11.89 10.45 -15.77
CA GLU A 114 -10.89 10.21 -16.82
C GLU A 114 -9.46 10.16 -16.25
N GLY A 115 -9.14 11.08 -15.32
CA GLY A 115 -7.86 11.07 -14.61
C GLY A 115 -7.66 9.83 -13.73
N ILE A 116 -8.68 9.43 -12.97
CA ILE A 116 -8.66 8.22 -12.13
C ILE A 116 -8.40 6.97 -12.99
N ARG A 117 -9.02 6.87 -14.16
CA ARG A 117 -8.84 5.77 -15.11
C ARG A 117 -7.44 5.72 -15.72
N SER A 118 -6.87 6.88 -16.05
CA SER A 118 -5.47 6.95 -16.50
C SER A 118 -4.54 6.41 -15.43
N SER A 119 -4.62 6.93 -14.19
CA SER A 119 -3.74 6.48 -13.10
C SER A 119 -3.95 5.01 -12.74
N LYS A 120 -5.19 4.49 -12.84
CA LYS A 120 -5.49 3.06 -12.68
C LYS A 120 -4.71 2.22 -13.70
N LEU A 121 -4.78 2.58 -14.98
CA LEU A 121 -4.07 1.89 -16.06
C LEU A 121 -2.55 1.98 -15.86
N ASP A 122 -2.04 3.14 -15.46
CA ASP A 122 -0.61 3.34 -15.15
C ASP A 122 -0.13 2.37 -14.06
N TYR A 123 -0.89 2.22 -12.96
CA TYR A 123 -0.56 1.26 -11.89
C TYR A 123 -0.72 -0.21 -12.30
N GLU A 124 -1.71 -0.54 -13.15
CA GLU A 124 -1.89 -1.89 -13.71
C GLU A 124 -0.68 -2.26 -14.58
N MET A 125 -0.27 -1.38 -15.51
CA MET A 125 0.93 -1.58 -16.34
C MET A 125 2.21 -1.72 -15.49
N GLU A 126 2.43 -0.84 -14.51
CA GLU A 126 3.62 -0.92 -13.63
C GLU A 126 3.73 -2.27 -12.91
N LEU A 127 2.62 -2.81 -12.39
CA LEU A 127 2.58 -4.11 -11.73
C LEU A 127 2.86 -5.26 -12.71
N GLU A 128 2.32 -5.19 -13.93
CA GLU A 128 2.56 -6.14 -15.02
C GLU A 128 4.01 -6.15 -15.52
N THR A 129 4.71 -5.00 -15.55
CA THR A 129 6.12 -4.95 -16.03
C THR A 129 7.07 -5.83 -15.22
N GLY A 130 6.70 -6.24 -14.00
CA GLY A 130 7.53 -7.08 -13.13
C GLY A 130 8.74 -6.38 -12.51
N THR A 131 9.05 -5.13 -12.90
CA THR A 131 10.27 -4.40 -12.53
C THR A 131 10.34 -3.92 -11.07
N LEU A 132 9.21 -3.94 -10.35
CA LEU A 132 9.08 -3.42 -8.99
C LEU A 132 9.63 -4.39 -7.93
N THR A 133 10.34 -3.85 -6.94
CA THR A 133 10.71 -4.60 -5.72
C THR A 133 9.46 -5.02 -4.93
N PRO A 134 9.53 -6.02 -4.02
CA PRO A 134 8.36 -6.46 -3.25
C PRO A 134 7.67 -5.33 -2.47
N SER A 135 8.44 -4.42 -1.84
CA SER A 135 7.91 -3.27 -1.11
C SER A 135 7.28 -2.22 -2.03
N GLN A 136 7.86 -1.98 -3.22
CA GLN A 136 7.25 -1.12 -4.23
C GLN A 136 5.96 -1.74 -4.80
N ARG A 137 5.95 -3.05 -5.05
CA ARG A 137 4.79 -3.81 -5.54
C ARG A 137 3.62 -3.72 -4.57
N SER A 138 3.86 -3.95 -3.28
CA SER A 138 2.85 -3.75 -2.22
C SER A 138 2.28 -2.33 -2.25
N TYR A 139 3.12 -1.30 -2.35
CA TYR A 139 2.65 0.08 -2.45
C TYR A 139 1.82 0.35 -3.72
N ARG A 140 2.22 -0.17 -4.89
CA ARG A 140 1.45 -0.02 -6.14
C ARG A 140 0.14 -0.83 -6.13
N ARG A 141 0.09 -1.99 -5.48
CA ARG A 141 -1.17 -2.72 -5.20
C ARG A 141 -2.13 -1.86 -4.37
N ASP A 142 -1.63 -1.19 -3.33
CA ASP A 142 -2.38 -0.26 -2.48
C ASP A 142 -2.94 0.94 -3.28
N GLU A 143 -2.12 1.57 -4.14
CA GLU A 143 -2.55 2.68 -5.00
C GLU A 143 -3.54 2.25 -6.10
N LEU A 144 -3.35 1.08 -6.70
CA LEU A 144 -4.30 0.49 -7.63
C LEU A 144 -5.65 0.22 -6.93
N LYS A 145 -5.62 -0.34 -5.70
CA LYS A 145 -6.81 -0.55 -4.87
C LYS A 145 -7.52 0.79 -4.61
N MET A 146 -6.79 1.85 -4.28
CA MET A 146 -7.32 3.21 -4.13
C MET A 146 -8.02 3.70 -5.42
N CYS A 147 -7.38 3.54 -6.58
CA CYS A 147 -7.94 3.94 -7.88
C CYS A 147 -9.23 3.17 -8.24
N ARG A 148 -9.27 1.85 -8.02
CA ARG A 148 -10.48 1.02 -8.28
C ARG A 148 -11.65 1.44 -7.39
N VAL A 149 -11.38 1.67 -6.11
CA VAL A 149 -12.37 2.16 -5.14
C VAL A 149 -12.87 3.56 -5.51
N GLN A 150 -11.96 4.47 -5.87
CA GLN A 150 -12.30 5.83 -6.29
C GLN A 150 -13.10 5.85 -7.59
N GLU A 151 -12.77 4.99 -8.56
CA GLU A 151 -13.53 4.83 -9.81
C GLU A 151 -14.99 4.42 -9.53
N LYS A 152 -15.22 3.38 -8.71
CA LYS A 152 -16.58 2.92 -8.38
C LYS A 152 -17.41 4.02 -7.73
N MET A 153 -16.87 4.74 -6.74
CA MET A 153 -17.59 5.85 -6.09
C MET A 153 -17.82 7.04 -7.02
N ALA A 154 -16.87 7.37 -7.90
CA ALA A 154 -17.03 8.42 -8.91
C ALA A 154 -18.16 8.08 -9.91
N VAL A 155 -18.19 6.85 -10.43
CA VAL A 155 -19.24 6.38 -11.36
C VAL A 155 -20.63 6.41 -10.70
N HIS A 156 -20.74 5.98 -9.44
CA HIS A 156 -21.98 6.06 -8.68
C HIS A 156 -22.45 7.51 -8.46
N LEU A 157 -21.54 8.40 -8.05
CA LEU A 157 -21.82 9.83 -7.87
C LEU A 157 -22.27 10.50 -9.18
N ILE A 158 -21.58 10.22 -10.29
CA ILE A 158 -21.92 10.72 -11.62
C ILE A 158 -23.31 10.24 -12.04
N SER A 159 -23.68 9.00 -11.72
CA SER A 159 -25.01 8.45 -12.00
C SER A 159 -26.10 9.21 -11.22
N LYS A 160 -25.93 9.43 -9.91
CA LYS A 160 -26.85 10.25 -9.09
C LYS A 160 -26.96 11.69 -9.60
N LEU A 161 -25.84 12.32 -9.95
CA LEU A 161 -25.81 13.66 -10.56
C LEU A 161 -26.59 13.71 -11.89
N GLN A 162 -26.40 12.71 -12.76
CA GLN A 162 -27.07 12.63 -14.05
C GLN A 162 -28.58 12.44 -13.89
N VAL A 163 -29.04 11.62 -12.93
CA VAL A 163 -30.47 11.45 -12.60
C VAL A 163 -31.08 12.78 -12.14
N LYS A 164 -30.44 13.52 -11.22
CA LYS A 164 -30.96 14.82 -10.79
C LYS A 164 -31.03 15.82 -11.95
N ILE A 165 -29.98 15.93 -12.77
CA ILE A 165 -29.98 16.79 -13.97
C ILE A 165 -31.13 16.43 -14.93
N LYS A 166 -31.30 15.13 -15.25
CA LYS A 166 -32.36 14.64 -16.15
C LYS A 166 -33.78 14.89 -15.60
N SER A 167 -33.97 14.73 -14.28
CA SER A 167 -35.27 14.95 -13.65
C SER A 167 -35.73 16.41 -13.63
N GLY A 168 -34.81 17.37 -13.78
CA GLY A 168 -35.11 18.80 -13.69
C GLY A 168 -35.63 19.27 -12.32
N ARG A 169 -35.60 18.41 -11.28
CA ARG A 169 -36.09 18.72 -9.94
C ARG A 169 -35.18 19.78 -9.31
N ARG A 170 -35.75 20.98 -9.10
CA ARG A 170 -35.08 22.12 -8.47
C ARG A 170 -35.00 21.94 -6.96
#